data_AF-A0A8T5TRZ6-F1
#
_entry.id   AF-A0A8T5TRZ6-F1
#
_cell.length_a   1.000
_cell.length_b   1.000
_cell.length_c   1.000
_cell.angle_alpha   90.00
_cell.angle_beta   90.00
_cell.angle_gamma   90.00
#
_symmetry.space_group_name_H-M   'P 1'
#
loop_
_entity.id
_entity.type
_entity.pdbx_description
1 polymer ?
#
loop_
_entity_poly.entity_id
_entity_poly.type
_entity_poly.pdbx_seq_one_letter_code
_entity_poly.pdbx_strand_id
1 'polypeptide(L)'
;LKPKPVDIAKIISVIRFVFPNSEISLGCMRPRGDVKIEIEKYAIEAGINRIEIPSKKTLKWAKELYPNIDYNFFSACCAIPDEFEKFAKSKDSDLKNYQK
;
A
#
# COMPACT_ATOMS: atom_id res chain seq x y z
N LEU A 1 -17.27 12.37 13.96
CA LEU A 1 -17.31 10.98 13.44
C LEU A 1 -15.97 10.67 12.80
N LYS A 2 -15.40 9.48 13.01
CA LYS A 2 -14.17 9.03 12.32
C LYS A 2 -14.56 8.38 10.98
N PRO A 3 -13.81 8.61 9.89
CA PRO A 3 -14.11 7.96 8.62
C PRO A 3 -13.97 6.44 8.76
N LYS A 4 -14.90 5.70 8.16
CA LYS A 4 -14.79 4.24 8.06
C LYS A 4 -13.80 3.88 6.95
N PRO A 5 -13.20 2.67 6.97
CA PRO A 5 -12.32 2.21 5.90
C PRO A 5 -12.93 2.35 4.49
N VAL A 6 -14.23 2.06 4.35
CA VAL A 6 -14.96 2.22 3.09
C VAL A 6 -15.03 3.67 2.61
N ASP A 7 -15.07 4.65 3.51
CA ASP A 7 -15.10 6.07 3.14
C ASP A 7 -13.76 6.49 2.51
N ILE A 8 -12.66 5.96 3.03
CA ILE A 8 -11.31 6.16 2.48
C ILE A 8 -11.22 5.51 1.09
N ALA A 9 -11.71 4.28 0.94
CA ALA A 9 -11.68 3.57 -0.33
C ALA A 9 -12.49 4.27 -1.43
N LYS A 10 -13.66 4.84 -1.09
CA LYS A 10 -14.46 5.64 -2.05
C LYS A 10 -13.64 6.80 -2.62
N ILE A 11 -12.90 7.52 -1.78
CA ILE A 11 -12.06 8.63 -2.23
C ILE A 11 -10.97 8.10 -3.17
N ILE A 12 -10.29 7.01 -2.81
CA ILE A 12 -9.25 6.39 -3.64
C ILE A 12 -9.84 5.95 -4.99
N SER A 13 -11.00 5.31 -5.03
CA SER A 13 -11.64 4.86 -6.26
C SER A 13 -11.99 6.04 -7.18
N VAL A 14 -12.49 7.15 -6.63
CA VAL A 14 -12.73 8.38 -7.40
C VAL A 14 -11.42 8.91 -7.99
N ILE A 15 -10.35 8.95 -7.20
CA ILE A 15 -9.03 9.40 -7.68
C ILE A 15 -8.52 8.49 -8.79
N ARG A 16 -8.58 7.16 -8.63
CA ARG A 16 -8.18 6.19 -9.66
C ARG A 16 -9.01 6.37 -10.94
N PHE A 17 -10.31 6.61 -10.83
CA PHE A 17 -11.17 6.82 -11.98
C PHE A 17 -10.81 8.11 -12.74
N VAL A 18 -10.57 9.22 -12.03
CA VAL A 18 -10.21 10.51 -12.62
C VAL A 18 -8.77 10.52 -13.16
N PHE A 19 -7.86 9.80 -12.48
CA PHE A 19 -6.43 9.76 -12.80
C PHE A 19 -5.96 8.30 -13.01
N PRO A 20 -6.37 7.65 -14.11
CA PRO A 20 -6.18 6.22 -14.32
C PRO A 20 -4.71 5.79 -14.37
N ASN A 21 -3.81 6.69 -14.77
CA ASN A 21 -2.38 6.41 -14.92
C ASN A 21 -1.52 7.01 -13.81
N SER A 22 -2.11 7.78 -12.88
CA SER A 22 -1.35 8.35 -11.78
C SER A 22 -1.13 7.30 -10.71
N GLU A 23 0.06 7.37 -10.12
CA GLU A 23 0.34 6.60 -8.92
C GLU A 23 -0.48 7.11 -7.73
N ILE A 24 -0.98 6.18 -6.92
CA ILE A 24 -1.65 6.50 -5.66
C ILE A 24 -0.96 5.76 -4.52
N SER A 25 -0.46 6.53 -3.55
CA SER A 25 0.25 6.04 -2.37
C SER A 25 -0.62 6.13 -1.11
N LEU A 26 -0.72 5.02 -0.36
CA LEU A 26 -1.30 5.01 0.98
C LEU A 26 -0.20 5.23 2.05
N GLY A 27 -0.13 6.46 2.57
CA GLY A 27 0.92 6.88 3.52
C GLY A 27 0.81 6.29 4.94
N CYS A 28 1.81 6.53 5.79
CA CYS A 28 1.95 5.93 7.13
C CYS A 28 0.87 6.30 8.14
N MET A 29 0.21 7.46 7.98
CA MET A 29 -0.70 8.02 8.98
C MET A 29 -2.07 7.33 8.96
N ARG A 30 -2.11 6.09 9.46
CA ARG A 30 -3.30 5.27 9.65
C ARG A 30 -3.46 4.87 11.12
N PRO A 31 -4.70 4.68 11.60
CA PRO A 31 -4.92 4.13 12.94
C PRO A 31 -4.25 2.76 13.09
N ARG A 32 -3.75 2.46 14.29
CA ARG A 32 -3.17 1.13 14.61
C ARG A 32 -4.28 0.13 14.92
N GLY A 33 -3.94 -1.16 14.91
CA GLY A 33 -4.87 -2.26 15.20
C GLY A 33 -5.54 -2.83 13.95
N ASP A 34 -6.61 -3.61 14.12
CA ASP A 34 -7.23 -4.37 13.03
C ASP A 34 -7.84 -3.48 11.95
N VAL A 35 -8.32 -2.29 12.32
CA VAL A 35 -8.81 -1.29 11.36
C VAL A 35 -7.76 -0.90 10.33
N LYS A 36 -6.46 -0.96 10.67
CA LYS A 36 -5.36 -0.73 9.71
C LYS A 36 -5.46 -1.70 8.55
N ILE A 37 -5.66 -2.98 8.85
CA ILE A 37 -5.66 -4.05 7.85
C ILE A 37 -6.87 -3.88 6.92
N GLU A 38 -8.02 -3.52 7.47
CA GLU A 38 -9.22 -3.26 6.68
C GLU A 38 -9.04 -2.07 5.74
N ILE A 39 -8.43 -0.96 6.22
CA ILE A 39 -8.09 0.19 5.38
C ILE A 39 -7.15 -0.23 4.25
N GLU A 40 -6.10 -0.99 4.55
CA GLU A 40 -5.12 -1.42 3.56
C GLU A 40 -5.75 -2.31 2.48
N LYS A 41 -6.59 -3.28 2.86
CA LYS A 41 -7.29 -4.15 1.92
C LYS A 41 -8.19 -3.37 0.97
N TYR A 42 -9.06 -2.52 1.52
CA TYR A 42 -9.96 -1.72 0.70
C TYR A 42 -9.23 -0.70 -0.17
N ALA A 43 -8.10 -0.16 0.30
CA ALA A 43 -7.28 0.74 -0.51
C ALA A 43 -6.63 0.00 -1.69
N ILE A 44 -6.14 -1.23 -1.49
CA ILE A 44 -5.63 -2.09 -2.57
C ILE A 44 -6.72 -2.35 -3.61
N GLU A 45 -7.90 -2.78 -3.18
CA GLU A 45 -9.04 -3.02 -4.09
C GLU A 45 -9.51 -1.74 -4.78
N ALA A 46 -9.40 -0.58 -4.12
CA ALA A 46 -9.73 0.73 -4.71
C ALA A 46 -8.69 1.24 -5.72
N GLY A 47 -7.52 0.59 -5.82
CA GLY A 47 -6.54 0.85 -6.87
C GLY A 47 -5.34 1.69 -6.46
N ILE A 48 -4.87 1.63 -5.20
CA ILE A 48 -3.54 2.14 -4.84
C ILE A 48 -2.44 1.30 -5.51
N ASN A 49 -1.27 1.91 -5.73
CA ASN A 49 -0.08 1.22 -6.22
C ASN A 49 1.00 1.06 -5.14
N ARG A 50 0.99 1.94 -4.14
CA ARG A 50 1.98 1.92 -3.05
C ARG A 50 1.34 1.98 -1.69
N ILE A 51 2.03 1.39 -0.73
CA ILE A 51 1.63 1.35 0.66
C ILE A 51 2.86 1.47 1.56
N GLU A 52 2.84 2.46 2.44
CA GLU A 52 3.92 2.63 3.42
C GLU A 52 3.73 1.67 4.60
N ILE A 53 4.78 0.99 5.08
CA ILE A 53 4.74 0.13 6.27
C ILE A 53 3.48 -0.78 6.31
N PRO A 54 3.24 -1.63 5.28
CA PRO A 54 2.05 -2.46 5.21
C PRO A 54 1.98 -3.46 6.37
N SER A 55 0.79 -3.89 6.77
CA SER A 55 0.67 -5.05 7.67
C SER A 55 1.11 -6.34 6.98
N LYS A 56 1.79 -7.24 7.70
CA LYS A 56 2.10 -8.59 7.21
C LYS A 56 0.84 -9.35 6.80
N LYS A 57 -0.25 -9.17 7.57
CA LYS A 57 -1.56 -9.78 7.28
C LYS A 57 -2.12 -9.29 5.94
N THR A 58 -1.86 -8.04 5.58
CA THR A 58 -2.29 -7.46 4.29
C THR A 58 -1.47 -8.04 3.15
N LEU A 59 -0.14 -8.11 3.26
CA LEU A 59 0.69 -8.71 2.21
C LEU A 59 0.36 -10.18 1.97
N LYS A 60 0.14 -10.95 3.05
CA LYS A 60 -0.29 -12.34 2.95
C LYS A 60 -1.62 -12.47 2.21
N TRP A 61 -2.62 -11.70 2.65
CA TRP A 61 -3.94 -11.68 1.99
C TRP A 61 -3.85 -11.29 0.52
N ALA A 62 -3.04 -10.27 0.18
CA ALA A 62 -2.88 -9.81 -1.19
C ALA A 62 -2.20 -10.87 -2.08
N LYS A 63 -1.21 -11.58 -1.55
CA LYS A 63 -0.55 -12.69 -2.27
C LYS A 63 -1.47 -13.89 -2.50
N GLU A 64 -2.36 -14.18 -1.54
CA GLU A 64 -3.38 -15.25 -1.66
C GLU A 64 -4.44 -14.89 -2.72
N LEU A 65 -4.89 -13.64 -2.74
CA LEU A 65 -5.95 -13.19 -3.65
C LEU A 65 -5.43 -12.87 -5.07
N TYR A 66 -4.19 -12.39 -5.18
CA TYR A 66 -3.55 -12.00 -6.42
C TYR A 66 -2.22 -12.76 -6.60
N PRO A 67 -2.26 -14.02 -7.09
CA PRO A 67 -1.06 -14.87 -7.15
C PRO A 67 0.08 -14.32 -8.01
N ASN A 68 -0.23 -13.44 -8.97
CA ASN A 68 0.71 -12.82 -9.90
C ASN A 68 1.16 -11.41 -9.47
N ILE A 69 0.86 -10.98 -8.25
CA ILE A 69 1.27 -9.66 -7.77
C ILE A 69 2.80 -9.61 -7.58
N ASP A 70 3.43 -8.58 -8.14
CA ASP A 70 4.85 -8.30 -7.95
C ASP A 70 5.03 -7.18 -6.90
N TYR A 71 5.96 -7.38 -5.97
CA TYR A 71 6.23 -6.43 -4.90
C TYR A 71 7.61 -5.82 -5.06
N ASN A 72 7.63 -4.50 -5.27
CA ASN A 72 8.84 -3.70 -5.17
C ASN A 72 8.90 -3.05 -3.79
N PHE A 73 9.99 -3.30 -3.06
CA PHE A 73 10.19 -2.74 -1.73
C PHE A 73 11.25 -1.65 -1.75
N PHE A 74 10.94 -0.54 -1.07
CA PHE A 74 11.80 0.61 -0.96
C PHE A 74 12.00 0.99 0.51
N SER A 75 13.26 1.28 0.88
CA SER A 75 13.64 1.86 2.15
C SER A 75 13.50 3.39 2.10
N ALA A 76 12.29 3.85 1.80
CA ALA A 76 11.94 5.26 1.68
C ALA A 76 10.50 5.52 2.13
N CYS A 77 10.16 6.79 2.36
CA CYS A 77 8.79 7.23 2.63
C CYS A 77 7.97 7.28 1.32
N CYS A 78 6.67 7.55 1.42
CA CYS A 78 5.72 7.57 0.28
C CYS A 78 5.91 8.72 -0.73
N ALA A 79 6.89 9.59 -0.52
CA ALA A 79 7.11 10.79 -1.34
C ALA A 79 8.35 10.70 -2.24
N ILE A 80 8.96 9.52 -2.38
CA ILE A 80 10.10 9.34 -3.29
C ILE A 80 9.61 9.31 -4.75
N PRO A 81 10.13 10.18 -5.63
CA PRO A 81 9.82 10.11 -7.06
C PRO A 81 10.44 8.87 -7.74
N ASP A 82 9.80 8.38 -8.79
CA ASP A 82 10.20 7.19 -9.58
C ASP A 82 11.69 7.22 -9.99
N GLU A 83 12.20 8.39 -10.40
CA GLU A 83 13.59 8.57 -10.84
C GLU A 83 14.63 8.25 -9.75
N PHE A 84 14.24 8.30 -8.48
CA PHE A 84 15.11 8.05 -7.33
C PHE A 84 14.95 6.65 -6.72
N GLU A 85 13.96 5.87 -7.17
CA GLU A 85 13.66 4.55 -6.60
C GLU A 85 14.82 3.56 -6.64
N LYS A 86 15.64 3.62 -7.69
CA LYS A 86 16.82 2.77 -7.84
C LYS A 86 17.80 2.91 -6.67
N PHE A 87 17.85 4.08 -6.04
CA PHE A 87 18.70 4.36 -4.88
C PHE A 87 18.05 3.95 -3.55
N ALA A 88 16.74 3.73 -3.56
CA ALA A 88 15.96 3.41 -2.37
C ALA A 88 15.53 1.95 -2.27
N LYS A 89 15.88 1.08 -3.23
CA LYS A 89 15.52 -0.35 -3.15
C LYS A 89 15.97 -0.95 -1.82
N SER A 90 15.02 -1.61 -1.15
CA SER A 90 15.30 -2.33 0.10
C SER A 90 16.27 -3.48 -0.14
N LYS A 91 17.14 -3.74 0.85
CA LYS A 91 17.97 -4.95 0.87
C LYS A 91 17.16 -6.12 1.40
N ASP A 92 17.54 -7.35 1.06
CA ASP A 92 16.89 -8.55 1.61
C ASP A 92 16.90 -8.60 3.14
N SER A 93 17.92 -7.99 3.76
CA SER A 93 18.00 -7.83 5.22
C SER A 93 16.81 -7.08 5.80
N ASP A 94 16.25 -6.13 5.05
CA ASP A 94 15.16 -5.24 5.49
C ASP A 94 13.80 -5.94 5.32
N LEU A 95 13.73 -6.95 4.45
CA LEU A 95 12.52 -7.65 4.05
C LEU A 95 12.24 -8.92 4.85
N LYS A 96 13.13 -9.29 5.78
CA LYS A 96 12.96 -10.46 6.66
C LYS A 96 11.58 -10.51 7.35
N ASN A 97 10.99 -9.34 7.59
CA ASN A 97 9.69 -9.22 8.22
C ASN A 97 8.50 -9.39 7.26
N TYR A 98 8.69 -9.23 5.96
CA TYR A 98 7.64 -9.29 4.94
C TYR A 98 7.69 -10.53 4.05
N GLN A 99 8.83 -11.24 4.01
CA GLN A 99 9.04 -12.44 3.20
C GLN A 99 8.72 -13.78 3.92
N LYS A 100 8.27 -13.72 5.19
CA LYS A 100 7.77 -14.87 5.95
C LYS A 100 6.26 -14.92 5.91
#